data_AF-A0A6N8FHV3-F1
#
_entry.id   AF-A0A6N8FHV3-F1
#
_cell.length_a   1.000
_cell.length_b   1.000
_cell.length_c   1.000
_cell.angle_alpha   90.00
_cell.angle_beta   90.00
_cell.angle_gamma   90.00
#
_symmetry.space_group_name_H-M   'P 1'
#
loop_
_entity.id
_entity.type
_entity.pdbx_description
1 polymer ?
#
loop_
_entity_poly.entity_id
_entity_poly.type
_entity_poly.pdbx_seq_one_letter_code
_entity_poly.pdbx_strand_id
1 'polypeptide(L)'
;MGYFNPFHHIFVQEVMDMSWQDQVTNDTKMRIEAVKKKKEYLDSWKRRERNFLLLFGVTLVLFICYILYMTDITQLNIFYAIVEIITNLVYIVIISIISMLYYFYLEAKNKVKKEKDKYKEMRGEIIKHFEKDYYISDHSSIRDEITTEMEEKYDIDLRLKTD
;
A
#
# COMPACT_ATOMS: atom_id res chain seq x y z
N MET A 1 -59.54 -11.96 4.06
CA MET A 1 -58.69 -13.17 4.17
C MET A 1 -57.53 -13.00 3.21
N GLY A 2 -56.39 -12.49 3.70
CA GLY A 2 -55.15 -12.41 2.92
C GLY A 2 -54.28 -13.60 3.31
N TYR A 3 -53.92 -14.43 2.34
CA TYR A 3 -53.03 -15.58 2.57
C TYR A 3 -51.61 -15.05 2.83
N PHE A 4 -51.15 -15.17 4.08
CA PHE A 4 -49.75 -15.00 4.45
C PHE A 4 -49.00 -16.18 3.86
N ASN A 5 -48.11 -15.93 2.89
CA ASN A 5 -47.28 -16.97 2.29
C ASN A 5 -45.93 -17.04 3.04
N PRO A 6 -45.76 -17.99 3.98
CA PRO A 6 -44.56 -18.08 4.81
C PRO A 6 -43.29 -18.41 3.99
N PHE A 7 -43.43 -18.92 2.76
CA PHE A 7 -42.30 -19.21 1.89
C PHE A 7 -41.58 -17.96 1.38
N HIS A 8 -42.26 -16.80 1.35
CA HIS A 8 -41.61 -15.58 0.90
C HIS A 8 -40.59 -15.05 1.91
N HIS A 9 -40.83 -15.24 3.21
CA HIS A 9 -39.89 -14.87 4.27
C HIS A 9 -38.67 -15.80 4.33
N ILE A 10 -38.87 -17.09 4.09
CA ILE A 10 -37.79 -18.09 4.12
C ILE A 10 -36.82 -17.87 2.95
N PHE A 11 -37.33 -17.63 1.75
CA PHE A 11 -36.48 -17.34 0.57
C PHE A 11 -35.67 -16.04 0.72
N VAL A 12 -36.25 -15.00 1.34
CA VAL A 12 -35.52 -13.73 1.59
C VAL A 12 -34.43 -13.91 2.64
N GLN A 13 -34.62 -14.83 3.59
CA GLN A 13 -33.66 -15.08 4.67
C GLN A 13 -32.53 -16.03 4.24
N GLU A 14 -32.78 -16.96 3.32
CA GLU A 14 -31.78 -17.88 2.75
C GLU A 14 -30.85 -17.19 1.74
N VAL A 15 -31.33 -16.14 1.07
CA VAL A 15 -30.48 -15.25 0.22
C VAL A 15 -29.55 -14.37 1.06
N MET A 16 -29.86 -14.14 2.35
CA MET A 16 -29.04 -13.32 3.25
C MET A 16 -27.87 -14.07 3.91
N ASP A 17 -27.72 -15.38 3.71
CA ASP A 17 -26.58 -16.16 4.23
C ASP A 17 -25.65 -16.68 3.11
N MET A 18 -25.91 -16.29 1.86
CA MET A 18 -24.99 -16.54 0.74
C MET A 18 -24.00 -15.38 0.64
N SER A 19 -22.71 -15.67 0.86
CA SER A 19 -21.60 -14.76 0.58
C SER A 19 -21.80 -14.10 -0.78
N TRP A 20 -21.55 -12.78 -0.91
CA TRP A 20 -21.59 -12.09 -2.21
C TRP A 20 -20.79 -12.82 -3.30
N GLN A 21 -19.78 -13.60 -2.91
CA GLN A 21 -19.00 -14.44 -3.80
C GLN A 21 -19.91 -15.40 -4.57
N ASP A 22 -20.90 -16.02 -3.96
CA ASP A 22 -21.78 -16.97 -4.67
C ASP A 22 -22.78 -16.28 -5.59
N GLN A 23 -22.93 -14.96 -5.46
CA GLN A 23 -23.88 -14.14 -6.20
C GLN A 23 -23.26 -13.44 -7.42
N VAL A 24 -21.93 -13.33 -7.50
CA VAL A 24 -21.24 -12.64 -8.61
C VAL A 24 -20.56 -13.60 -9.60
N THR A 25 -20.41 -13.12 -10.84
CA THR A 25 -19.71 -13.85 -11.90
C THR A 25 -18.25 -14.12 -11.55
N ASN A 26 -17.69 -15.21 -12.08
CA ASN A 26 -16.27 -15.54 -11.89
C ASN A 26 -15.33 -14.43 -12.41
N ASP A 27 -15.71 -13.71 -13.47
CA ASP A 27 -14.94 -12.55 -13.97
C ASP A 27 -14.84 -11.45 -12.89
N THR A 28 -15.95 -11.16 -12.22
CA THR A 28 -16.00 -10.19 -11.13
C THR A 28 -15.10 -10.60 -9.96
N LYS A 29 -15.13 -11.88 -9.56
CA LYS A 29 -14.23 -12.44 -8.53
C LYS A 29 -12.77 -12.27 -8.92
N MET A 30 -12.41 -12.65 -10.15
CA MET A 30 -11.04 -12.56 -10.65
C MET A 30 -10.53 -11.11 -10.65
N ARG A 31 -11.38 -10.15 -11.03
CA ARG A 31 -11.03 -8.72 -10.96
C ARG A 31 -10.79 -8.27 -9.52
N ILE A 32 -11.69 -8.59 -8.60
CA ILE A 32 -11.56 -8.24 -7.18
C ILE A 32 -10.28 -8.84 -6.60
N GLU A 33 -9.98 -10.11 -6.86
CA GLU A 33 -8.73 -10.73 -6.45
C GLU A 33 -7.48 -10.05 -7.03
N ALA A 34 -7.54 -9.65 -8.31
CA ALA A 34 -6.43 -8.94 -8.94
C ALA A 34 -6.15 -7.60 -8.24
N VAL A 35 -7.19 -6.87 -7.86
CA VAL A 35 -7.06 -5.61 -7.11
C VAL A 35 -6.57 -5.84 -5.68
N LYS A 36 -7.04 -6.89 -4.98
CA LYS A 36 -6.51 -7.30 -3.67
C LYS A 36 -5.00 -7.58 -3.75
N LYS A 37 -4.58 -8.46 -4.68
CA LYS A 37 -3.15 -8.77 -4.90
C LYS A 37 -2.34 -7.53 -5.24
N LYS A 38 -2.91 -6.59 -6.01
CA LYS A 38 -2.23 -5.35 -6.38
C LYS A 38 -2.02 -4.42 -5.18
N LYS A 39 -3.03 -4.28 -4.33
CA LYS A 39 -2.96 -3.52 -3.08
C LYS A 39 -1.90 -4.10 -2.14
N GLU A 40 -1.90 -5.41 -1.93
CA GLU A 40 -0.89 -6.10 -1.11
C GLU A 40 0.53 -5.87 -1.63
N TYR A 41 0.71 -5.97 -2.95
CA TYR A 41 1.99 -5.70 -3.60
C TYR A 41 2.44 -4.25 -3.40
N LEU A 42 1.54 -3.28 -3.58
CA LEU A 42 1.81 -1.87 -3.32
C LEU A 42 2.21 -1.63 -1.85
N ASP A 43 1.46 -2.20 -0.91
CA ASP A 43 1.73 -2.02 0.52
C ASP A 43 3.03 -2.71 0.94
N SER A 44 3.42 -3.81 0.28
CA SER A 44 4.76 -4.40 0.45
C SER A 44 5.88 -3.44 0.08
N TRP A 45 5.72 -2.68 -1.01
CA TRP A 45 6.69 -1.66 -1.43
C TRP A 45 6.69 -0.45 -0.51
N LYS A 46 5.52 0.02 -0.04
CA LYS A 46 5.45 1.08 0.98
C LYS A 46 6.16 0.68 2.27
N ARG A 47 6.02 -0.58 2.70
CA ARG A 47 6.76 -1.11 3.86
C ARG A 47 8.27 -1.07 3.61
N ARG A 48 8.74 -1.48 2.42
CA ARG A 48 10.16 -1.41 2.05
C ARG A 48 10.67 0.03 2.02
N GLU A 49 9.94 0.95 1.41
CA GLU A 49 10.26 2.38 1.38
C GLU A 49 10.44 2.93 2.80
N ARG A 50 9.48 2.67 3.69
CA ARG A 50 9.54 3.08 5.09
C ARG A 50 10.74 2.47 5.81
N ASN A 51 11.00 1.17 5.61
CA ASN A 51 12.12 0.49 6.27
C ASN A 51 13.48 1.07 5.81
N PHE A 52 13.66 1.32 4.51
CA PHE A 52 14.89 1.96 4.01
C PHE A 52 15.04 3.39 4.52
N LEU A 53 13.95 4.15 4.59
CA LEU A 53 13.99 5.50 5.14
C LEU A 53 14.38 5.50 6.63
N LEU A 54 13.83 4.58 7.42
CA LEU A 54 14.18 4.41 8.83
C LEU A 54 15.64 3.98 9.00
N LEU A 55 16.10 2.98 8.24
CA LEU A 55 17.49 2.53 8.29
C LEU A 55 18.45 3.65 7.89
N PHE A 56 18.13 4.40 6.84
CA PHE A 56 18.89 5.58 6.43
C PHE A 56 18.97 6.62 7.54
N GLY A 57 17.83 6.99 8.13
CA GLY A 57 17.75 7.97 9.21
C GLY A 57 18.54 7.54 10.45
N VAL A 58 18.38 6.29 10.90
CA VAL A 58 19.11 5.74 12.05
C VAL A 58 20.60 5.70 11.77
N THR A 59 21.02 5.24 10.60
CA THR A 59 22.45 5.18 10.23
C THR A 59 23.06 6.57 10.19
N LEU A 60 22.34 7.56 9.66
CA LEU A 60 22.79 8.95 9.60
C LEU A 60 22.92 9.57 11.00
N VAL A 61 21.96 9.33 11.89
CA VAL A 61 22.03 9.79 13.29
C VAL A 61 23.22 9.14 14.01
N LEU A 62 23.39 7.82 13.90
CA LEU A 62 24.54 7.12 14.49
C LEU A 62 25.87 7.65 13.96
N PHE A 63 25.93 7.97 12.67
CA PHE A 63 27.13 8.54 12.07
C PHE A 63 27.45 9.94 12.60
N ILE A 64 26.44 10.80 12.76
CA ILE A 64 26.61 12.12 13.38
C ILE A 64 27.08 11.97 14.83
N CYS A 65 26.46 11.09 15.62
CA CYS A 65 26.88 10.83 16.99
C CYS A 65 28.33 10.32 17.06
N TYR A 66 28.72 9.46 16.12
CA TYR A 66 30.09 8.95 16.02
C TYR A 66 31.10 10.07 15.74
N ILE A 67 30.81 10.96 14.77
CA ILE A 67 31.66 12.12 14.48
C ILE A 67 31.76 13.01 15.72
N LEU A 68 30.64 13.34 16.37
CA LEU A 68 30.64 14.19 17.56
C LEU A 68 31.41 13.59 18.74
N TYR A 69 31.45 12.26 18.85
CA TYR A 69 32.22 11.56 19.87
C TYR A 69 33.72 11.53 19.56
N MET A 70 34.09 11.30 18.30
CA MET A 70 35.49 11.15 17.90
C MET A 70 36.20 12.48 17.65
N THR A 71 35.46 13.52 17.27
CA THR A 71 36.05 14.82 16.92
C THR A 71 35.97 15.77 18.10
N ASP A 72 37.12 16.27 18.54
CA ASP A 72 37.17 17.38 19.49
C ASP A 72 36.77 18.68 18.77
N ILE A 73 35.51 19.09 19.00
CA ILE A 73 34.81 20.15 18.23
C ILE A 73 35.47 21.53 18.46
N THR A 74 36.33 21.66 19.48
CA THR A 74 36.96 22.93 19.88
C THR A 74 38.03 23.45 18.91
N GLN A 75 38.54 22.64 17.98
CA GLN A 75 39.58 23.04 17.01
C GLN A 75 39.25 22.68 15.55
N LEU A 76 37.97 22.65 15.19
CA LEU A 76 37.53 22.06 13.93
C LEU A 76 37.82 22.98 12.72
N ASN A 77 38.90 22.68 12.00
CA ASN A 77 39.16 23.24 10.67
C ASN A 77 38.43 22.38 9.60
N ILE A 78 37.47 22.99 8.89
CA ILE A 78 36.66 22.32 7.86
C ILE A 78 37.52 21.63 6.79
N PHE A 79 38.64 22.23 6.37
CA PHE A 79 39.53 21.61 5.38
C PHE A 79 40.20 20.34 5.92
N TYR A 80 40.61 20.36 7.19
CA TYR A 80 41.19 19.19 7.83
C TYR A 80 40.15 18.07 8.00
N ALA A 81 38.93 18.42 8.41
CA ALA A 81 37.83 17.46 8.53
C ALA A 81 37.49 16.80 7.18
N ILE A 82 37.46 17.56 6.09
CA ILE A 82 37.23 17.00 4.74
C ILE A 82 38.37 16.04 4.35
N VAL A 83 39.63 16.42 4.60
CA VAL A 83 40.79 15.55 4.33
C VAL A 83 40.71 14.28 5.18
N GLU A 84 40.35 14.37 6.45
CA GLU A 84 40.19 13.22 7.35
C GLU A 84 39.07 12.28 6.87
N ILE A 85 37.93 12.83 6.46
CA ILE A 85 36.79 12.07 5.90
C ILE A 85 37.20 11.31 4.63
N ILE A 86 38.00 11.93 3.76
CA ILE A 86 38.43 11.33 2.48
C ILE A 86 39.58 10.33 2.68
N THR A 87 40.43 10.51 3.69
CA THR A 87 41.61 9.66 3.92
C THR A 87 41.32 8.48 4.83
N ASN A 88 40.28 8.55 5.67
CA ASN A 88 39.91 7.47 6.57
C ASN A 88 38.92 6.50 5.89
N LEU A 89 39.36 5.25 5.73
CA LEU A 89 38.55 4.19 5.14
C LEU A 89 37.21 3.97 5.86
N VAL A 90 37.16 4.16 7.19
CA VAL A 90 35.94 3.98 7.99
C VAL A 90 34.88 4.99 7.57
N TYR A 91 35.25 6.28 7.41
CA TYR A 91 34.33 7.32 6.96
C TYR A 91 33.81 7.02 5.55
N ILE A 92 34.69 6.59 4.63
CA ILE A 92 34.31 6.20 3.27
C ILE A 92 33.29 5.06 3.28
N VAL A 93 33.54 4.00 4.07
CA VAL A 93 32.63 2.85 4.17
C VAL A 93 31.27 3.27 4.69
N ILE A 94 31.22 4.08 5.76
CA ILE A 94 29.94 4.54 6.33
C ILE A 94 29.18 5.43 5.33
N ILE A 95 29.86 6.37 4.67
CA ILE A 95 29.26 7.23 3.63
C ILE A 95 28.73 6.37 2.47
N SER A 96 29.45 5.32 2.10
CA SER A 96 29.01 4.38 1.05
C SER A 96 27.74 3.65 1.47
N ILE A 97 27.64 3.18 2.72
CA ILE A 97 26.44 2.53 3.26
C ILE A 97 25.26 3.50 3.28
N ILE A 98 25.46 4.74 3.76
CA ILE A 98 24.43 5.78 3.78
C ILE A 98 23.94 6.08 2.35
N SER A 99 24.86 6.21 1.40
CA SER A 99 24.52 6.47 -0.01
C SER A 99 23.75 5.30 -0.63
N MET A 100 24.14 4.06 -0.32
CA MET A 100 23.45 2.85 -0.78
C MET A 100 22.02 2.75 -0.20
N LEU A 101 21.85 3.03 1.10
CA LEU A 101 20.53 3.05 1.74
C LEU A 101 19.63 4.13 1.13
N TYR A 102 20.17 5.32 0.87
CA TYR A 102 19.43 6.39 0.21
C TYR A 102 19.03 6.01 -1.22
N TYR A 103 19.92 5.37 -1.97
CA TYR A 103 19.61 4.84 -3.30
C TYR A 103 18.45 3.84 -3.27
N PHE A 104 18.48 2.85 -2.36
CA PHE A 104 17.38 1.88 -2.23
C PHE A 104 16.06 2.52 -1.79
N TYR A 105 16.12 3.54 -0.93
CA TYR A 105 14.93 4.33 -0.61
C TYR A 105 14.35 5.01 -1.87
N LEU A 106 15.18 5.65 -2.69
CA LEU A 106 14.72 6.27 -3.94
C LEU A 106 14.14 5.25 -4.92
N GLU A 107 14.76 4.08 -5.04
CA GLU A 107 14.24 2.99 -5.87
C GLU A 107 12.86 2.52 -5.37
N ALA A 108 12.72 2.25 -4.07
CA ALA A 108 11.46 1.83 -3.46
C ALA A 108 10.38 2.90 -3.64
N LYS A 109 10.69 4.17 -3.40
CA LYS A 109 9.77 5.31 -3.62
C LYS A 109 9.28 5.39 -5.07
N ASN A 110 10.18 5.21 -6.03
CA ASN A 110 9.82 5.19 -7.45
C ASN A 110 8.92 3.99 -7.81
N LYS A 111 9.18 2.81 -7.22
CA LYS A 111 8.31 1.64 -7.36
C LYS A 111 6.93 1.89 -6.74
N VAL A 112 6.86 2.45 -5.54
CA VAL A 112 5.59 2.81 -4.88
C VAL A 112 4.77 3.74 -5.76
N LYS A 113 5.39 4.79 -6.34
CA LYS A 113 4.69 5.70 -7.26
C LYS A 113 4.08 4.95 -8.46
N LYS A 114 4.90 4.16 -9.17
CA LYS A 114 4.44 3.39 -10.34
C LYS A 114 3.34 2.40 -10.00
N GLU A 115 3.47 1.68 -8.89
CA GLU A 115 2.49 0.67 -8.50
C GLU A 115 1.21 1.29 -7.92
N LYS A 116 1.29 2.49 -7.32
CA LYS A 116 0.13 3.27 -6.89
C LYS A 116 -0.72 3.70 -8.09
N ASP A 117 -0.09 4.16 -9.16
CA ASP A 117 -0.78 4.58 -10.38
C ASP A 117 -1.51 3.38 -11.03
N LYS A 118 -0.83 2.23 -11.17
CA LYS A 118 -1.45 0.99 -11.66
C LYS A 118 -2.59 0.49 -10.76
N TYR A 119 -2.43 0.60 -9.44
CA TYR A 119 -3.49 0.24 -8.50
C TYR A 119 -4.71 1.13 -8.66
N LYS A 120 -4.53 2.45 -8.80
CA LYS A 120 -5.62 3.40 -9.05
C LYS A 120 -6.36 3.07 -10.35
N GLU A 121 -5.61 2.74 -11.41
CA GLU A 121 -6.18 2.34 -12.69
C GLU A 121 -7.05 1.08 -12.55
N MET A 122 -6.52 -0.01 -12.00
CA MET A 122 -7.27 -1.26 -11.80
C MET A 122 -8.49 -1.07 -10.89
N ARG A 123 -8.35 -0.29 -9.81
CA ARG A 123 -9.46 0.05 -8.93
C ARG A 123 -10.55 0.81 -9.70
N GLY A 124 -10.17 1.78 -10.52
CA GLY A 124 -11.10 2.52 -11.37
C GLY A 124 -11.79 1.64 -12.42
N GLU A 125 -11.11 0.62 -12.94
CA GLU A 125 -11.71 -0.37 -13.84
C GLU A 125 -12.78 -1.22 -13.14
N ILE A 126 -12.54 -1.65 -11.89
CA ILE A 126 -13.55 -2.39 -11.12
C ILE A 126 -14.77 -1.52 -10.81
N ILE A 127 -14.57 -0.26 -10.42
CA ILE A 127 -15.68 0.66 -10.18
C ILE A 127 -16.53 0.81 -11.44
N LYS A 128 -15.90 1.01 -12.61
CA LYS A 128 -16.59 1.05 -13.90
C LYS A 128 -17.28 -0.27 -14.25
N HIS A 129 -16.70 -1.41 -13.85
CA HIS A 129 -17.31 -2.72 -14.04
C HIS A 129 -18.59 -2.84 -13.21
N PHE A 130 -18.56 -2.44 -11.93
CA PHE A 130 -19.75 -2.46 -11.07
C PHE A 130 -20.85 -1.48 -11.53
N GLU A 131 -20.48 -0.35 -12.14
CA GLU A 131 -21.44 0.58 -12.75
C GLU A 131 -22.10 0.01 -14.02
N LYS A 132 -21.41 -0.87 -14.75
CA LYS A 132 -21.88 -1.43 -16.03
C LYS A 132 -22.55 -2.80 -15.89
N ASP A 133 -22.15 -3.58 -14.89
CA ASP A 133 -22.71 -4.89 -14.64
C ASP A 133 -24.10 -4.72 -14.04
N TYR A 134 -25.11 -4.90 -14.89
CA TYR A 134 -26.51 -4.65 -14.59
C TYR A 134 -26.96 -5.40 -13.32
N TYR A 135 -26.39 -6.58 -13.06
CA TYR A 135 -26.72 -7.36 -11.87
C TYR A 135 -26.19 -6.70 -10.59
N ILE A 136 -24.96 -6.19 -10.61
CA ILE A 136 -24.34 -5.53 -9.45
C ILE A 136 -24.89 -4.11 -9.27
N SER A 137 -25.27 -3.42 -10.37
CA SER A 137 -25.87 -2.10 -10.31
C SER A 137 -27.30 -2.12 -9.77
N ASP A 138 -28.10 -3.13 -10.14
CA ASP A 138 -29.49 -3.26 -9.67
C ASP A 138 -29.58 -3.81 -8.24
N HIS A 139 -28.59 -4.59 -7.78
CA HIS A 139 -28.53 -5.13 -6.42
C HIS A 139 -27.57 -4.34 -5.53
N SER A 140 -28.04 -3.19 -5.01
CA SER A 140 -27.23 -2.30 -4.16
C SER A 140 -26.64 -3.01 -2.93
N SER A 141 -27.33 -4.03 -2.40
CA SER A 141 -26.88 -4.84 -1.26
C SER A 141 -25.59 -5.60 -1.55
N ILE A 142 -25.45 -6.21 -2.74
CA ILE A 142 -24.26 -6.97 -3.14
C ILE A 142 -23.08 -6.03 -3.32
N ARG A 143 -23.31 -4.86 -3.94
CA ARG A 143 -22.29 -3.82 -4.08
C ARG A 143 -21.83 -3.30 -2.71
N ASP A 144 -22.76 -3.05 -1.80
CA ASP A 144 -22.45 -2.56 -0.44
C ASP A 144 -21.68 -3.60 0.36
N GLU A 145 -22.02 -4.88 0.25
CA GLU A 145 -21.31 -5.99 0.91
C GLU A 145 -19.87 -6.11 0.39
N ILE A 146 -19.67 -6.13 -0.93
CA ILE A 146 -18.34 -6.15 -1.56
C ILE A 146 -17.52 -4.94 -1.11
N THR A 147 -18.13 -3.76 -1.15
CA THR A 147 -17.45 -2.51 -0.82
C THR A 147 -17.05 -2.47 0.66
N THR A 148 -17.93 -2.91 1.54
CA THR A 148 -17.67 -3.00 2.98
C THR A 148 -16.55 -4.01 3.26
N GLU A 149 -16.58 -5.20 2.65
CA GLU A 149 -15.50 -6.18 2.83
C GLU A 149 -14.16 -5.62 2.34
N MET A 150 -14.14 -4.97 1.18
CA MET A 150 -12.93 -4.42 0.57
C MET A 150 -12.34 -3.26 1.40
N GLU A 151 -13.20 -2.43 1.97
CA GLU A 151 -12.81 -1.33 2.85
C GLU A 151 -12.29 -1.87 4.20
N GLU A 152 -13.05 -2.73 4.88
CA GLU A 152 -12.73 -3.21 6.23
C GLU A 152 -11.53 -4.16 6.27
N LYS A 153 -11.45 -5.13 5.34
CA LYS A 153 -10.41 -6.17 5.37
C LYS A 153 -9.15 -5.78 4.59
N TYR A 154 -9.28 -4.94 3.57
CA TYR A 154 -8.20 -4.68 2.62
C TYR A 154 -7.83 -3.21 2.47
N ASP A 155 -8.53 -2.28 3.12
CA ASP A 155 -8.31 -0.83 2.98
C ASP A 155 -8.42 -0.38 1.50
N ILE A 156 -9.42 -0.94 0.81
CA ILE A 156 -9.74 -0.66 -0.60
C ILE A 156 -11.16 -0.09 -0.66
N ASP A 157 -11.26 1.23 -0.75
CA ASP A 157 -12.54 1.90 -0.98
C ASP A 157 -13.02 1.62 -2.42
N LEU A 158 -14.26 1.17 -2.63
CA LEU A 158 -14.86 1.02 -3.98
C LEU A 158 -16.07 1.95 -4.21
N ARG A 159 -16.35 2.87 -3.28
CA ARG A 159 -17.50 3.79 -3.32
C ARG A 159 -17.29 4.93 -4.31
N LEU A 160 -16.05 5.43 -4.41
CA LEU A 160 -15.74 6.66 -5.14
C LEU A 160 -14.63 6.45 -6.18
N LYS A 161 -14.93 6.88 -7.41
CA LYS A 161 -13.93 7.08 -8.46
C LYS A 161 -13.08 8.29 -8.04
N THR A 162 -11.91 8.03 -7.48
CA THR A 162 -10.99 9.11 -7.10
C THR A 162 -10.28 9.60 -8.35
N ASP A 163 -10.67 10.78 -8.83
CA ASP A 163 -9.94 11.55 -9.83
C ASP A 163 -8.49 11.86 -9.36
#